data_AF-A0A354BRA8-F1
#
_entry.id   AF-A0A354BRA8-F1
#
_cell.length_a   1.000
_cell.length_b   1.000
_cell.length_c   1.000
_cell.angle_alpha   90.00
_cell.angle_beta   90.00
_cell.angle_gamma   90.00
#
_symmetry.space_group_name_H-M   'P 1'
#
loop_
_entity.id
_entity.type
_entity.pdbx_description
1 polymer ?
#
loop_
_entity_poly.entity_id
_entity_poly.type
_entity_poly.pdbx_seq_one_letter_code
_entity_poly.pdbx_strand_id
1 'polypeptide(L)'
;MDNKLSNPEQTIFEQIKRIGQNKSEYWTARDLSKVLEYSEYRHFKPVIDRAKEACSNSGYEISDHFEDILDMIELGKGAKRGIDDVKLSRYACYLIVQNADPGKEIVALGQTYFAVQTRLQEIQQMQAYQQLNTEEEKRIFLRKEMAEHNKHLAEAAKGAGIIQPIDYAIFQNHGYMGLYGGLDAKGIHRRKGLKKTENILDHMGSTELAANLFRATQTEEKLKRENIKGKQKANQTHFEVGKKVRKTIQELGGTMPENLPVADSIKKLDKKDEPKKIAGKKKK
;
A
#
# COMPACT_ATOMS: atom_id res chain seq x y z
N MET A 1 17.65 -25.71 21.43
CA MET A 1 16.41 -26.25 20.85
C MET A 1 15.69 -25.10 20.20
N ASP A 2 15.49 -25.23 18.90
CA ASP A 2 15.31 -24.15 17.93
C ASP A 2 14.04 -23.34 18.13
N ASN A 3 14.20 -22.04 18.38
CA ASN A 3 13.10 -21.09 18.36
C ASN A 3 12.85 -20.72 16.89
N LYS A 4 12.01 -21.50 16.21
CA LYS A 4 11.56 -21.23 14.84
C LYS A 4 11.02 -19.79 14.76
N LEU A 5 11.74 -18.97 14.03
CA LEU A 5 11.39 -17.60 13.61
C LEU A 5 9.94 -17.57 13.13
N SER A 6 9.07 -16.91 13.91
CA SER A 6 7.68 -16.66 13.56
C SER A 6 7.63 -15.76 12.33
N ASN A 7 7.09 -16.30 11.24
CA ASN A 7 6.98 -15.67 9.92
C ASN A 7 6.18 -14.34 10.00
N PRO A 8 6.78 -13.17 9.69
CA PRO A 8 6.17 -11.85 9.89
C PRO A 8 5.17 -11.40 8.80
N GLU A 9 4.56 -12.32 8.04
CA GLU A 9 3.73 -12.03 6.86
C GLU A 9 2.21 -11.98 7.10
N GLN A 10 1.72 -12.12 8.33
CA GLN A 10 0.28 -12.25 8.57
C GLN A 10 -0.42 -10.89 8.69
N THR A 11 -0.89 -10.41 7.55
CA THR A 11 -1.85 -9.33 7.41
C THR A 11 -3.12 -9.55 8.22
N ILE A 12 -3.89 -8.52 8.62
CA ILE A 12 -5.21 -8.69 9.28
C ILE A 12 -6.11 -9.58 8.41
N PHE A 13 -6.00 -9.44 7.09
CA PHE A 13 -6.66 -10.32 6.13
C PHE A 13 -6.13 -11.76 6.19
N GLU A 14 -4.81 -11.98 6.26
CA GLU A 14 -4.20 -13.30 6.41
C GLU A 14 -4.38 -13.90 7.82
N GLN A 15 -4.66 -13.09 8.84
CA GLN A 15 -4.91 -13.53 10.22
C GLN A 15 -6.29 -14.20 10.35
N ILE A 16 -7.29 -13.71 9.59
CA ILE A 16 -8.61 -14.34 9.51
C ILE A 16 -8.69 -15.42 8.43
N LYS A 17 -7.57 -15.73 7.77
CA LYS A 17 -7.48 -16.82 6.80
C LYS A 17 -7.65 -18.15 7.50
N ARG A 18 -8.53 -18.98 6.97
CA ARG A 18 -8.75 -20.36 7.39
C ARG A 18 -8.25 -21.30 6.29
N ILE A 19 -7.83 -22.50 6.71
CA ILE A 19 -7.40 -23.56 5.79
C ILE A 19 -8.46 -24.66 5.82
N GLY A 20 -9.02 -24.96 4.65
CA GLY A 20 -10.03 -26.01 4.48
C GLY A 20 -9.43 -27.41 4.51
N GLN A 21 -10.29 -28.43 4.53
CA GLN A 21 -9.87 -29.84 4.56
C GLN A 21 -8.95 -30.22 3.37
N ASN A 22 -9.10 -29.54 2.23
CA ASN A 22 -8.30 -29.76 1.02
C ASN A 22 -7.05 -28.85 0.95
N LYS A 23 -6.62 -28.25 2.07
CA LYS A 23 -5.57 -27.22 2.14
C LYS A 23 -5.85 -25.94 1.34
N SER A 24 -7.09 -25.74 0.88
CA SER A 24 -7.53 -24.51 0.22
C SER A 24 -7.71 -23.39 1.24
N GLU A 25 -7.15 -22.21 0.94
CA GLU A 25 -7.34 -21.01 1.74
C GLU A 25 -8.76 -20.46 1.56
N TYR A 26 -9.40 -20.03 2.65
CA TYR A 26 -10.70 -19.37 2.61
C TYR A 26 -10.89 -18.40 3.77
N TRP A 27 -11.90 -17.53 3.63
CA TRP A 27 -12.34 -16.58 4.65
C TRP A 27 -13.82 -16.78 4.92
N THR A 28 -14.32 -16.28 6.05
CA THR A 28 -15.76 -16.21 6.29
C THR A 28 -16.25 -14.77 6.21
N ALA A 29 -17.46 -14.59 5.68
CA ALA A 29 -18.05 -13.27 5.54
C ALA A 29 -18.30 -12.59 6.88
N ARG A 30 -18.59 -13.34 7.95
CA ARG A 30 -18.73 -12.75 9.30
C ARG A 30 -17.41 -12.25 9.87
N ASP A 31 -16.30 -12.94 9.64
CA ASP A 31 -14.99 -12.45 10.09
C ASP A 31 -14.55 -11.25 9.25
N LEU A 32 -14.77 -11.30 7.94
CA LEU A 32 -14.49 -10.17 7.06
C LEU A 32 -15.36 -8.94 7.39
N SER A 33 -16.63 -9.13 7.76
CA SER A 33 -17.54 -8.07 8.22
C SER A 33 -16.98 -7.32 9.44
N LYS A 34 -16.39 -8.05 10.39
CA LYS A 34 -15.80 -7.45 11.60
C LYS A 34 -14.53 -6.68 11.25
N VAL A 35 -13.68 -7.27 10.41
CA VAL A 35 -12.46 -6.60 9.92
C VAL A 35 -12.82 -5.31 9.21
N LEU A 36 -13.86 -5.31 8.38
CA LEU A 36 -14.33 -4.13 7.65
C LEU A 36 -15.21 -3.17 8.49
N GLU A 37 -15.21 -3.33 9.82
CA GLU A 37 -15.87 -2.42 10.78
C GLU A 37 -17.40 -2.27 10.56
N TYR A 38 -18.06 -3.33 10.09
CA TYR A 38 -19.53 -3.37 10.08
C TYR A 38 -20.05 -3.77 11.46
N SER A 39 -20.85 -2.88 12.07
CA SER A 39 -21.42 -3.07 13.40
C SER A 39 -22.30 -4.32 13.53
N GLU A 40 -23.00 -4.67 12.45
CA GLU A 40 -23.88 -5.82 12.40
C GLU A 40 -23.80 -6.51 11.04
N TYR A 41 -23.82 -7.85 11.04
CA TYR A 41 -23.72 -8.65 9.82
C TYR A 41 -24.84 -8.37 8.82
N ARG A 42 -26.04 -7.98 9.28
CA ARG A 42 -27.14 -7.61 8.38
C ARG A 42 -26.82 -6.42 7.47
N HIS A 43 -25.98 -5.49 7.92
CA HIS A 43 -25.54 -4.34 7.12
C HIS A 43 -24.44 -4.71 6.13
N PHE A 44 -23.81 -5.88 6.32
CA PHE A 44 -22.78 -6.41 5.43
C PHE A 44 -23.36 -7.27 4.29
N LYS A 45 -24.53 -7.91 4.50
CA LYS A 45 -25.20 -8.70 3.45
C LYS A 45 -25.36 -7.95 2.11
N PRO A 46 -25.82 -6.68 2.06
CA PRO A 46 -25.93 -5.95 0.79
C PRO A 46 -24.58 -5.68 0.10
N VAL A 47 -23.46 -5.74 0.83
CA VAL A 47 -22.10 -5.65 0.25
C VAL A 47 -21.73 -6.96 -0.42
N ILE A 48 -22.04 -8.09 0.24
CA ILE A 48 -21.84 -9.43 -0.32
C ILE A 48 -22.67 -9.58 -1.60
N ASP A 49 -23.93 -9.14 -1.60
CA ASP A 49 -24.80 -9.26 -2.76
C ASP A 49 -24.27 -8.46 -3.96
N ARG A 50 -23.81 -7.22 -3.74
CA ARG A 50 -23.15 -6.42 -4.77
C ARG A 50 -21.84 -7.04 -5.25
N ALA A 51 -21.07 -7.68 -4.36
CA ALA A 51 -19.85 -8.40 -4.74
C ALA A 51 -20.14 -9.67 -5.56
N LYS A 52 -21.21 -10.41 -5.25
CA LYS A 52 -21.71 -11.54 -6.05
C LYS A 52 -22.14 -11.07 -7.44
N GLU A 53 -22.85 -9.94 -7.53
CA GLU A 53 -23.23 -9.33 -8.80
C GLU A 53 -22.00 -8.91 -9.63
N ALA A 54 -21.02 -8.25 -9.02
CA ALA A 54 -19.75 -7.89 -9.67
C ALA A 54 -18.96 -9.11 -10.15
N CYS A 55 -18.98 -10.22 -9.39
CA CYS A 55 -18.37 -11.50 -9.77
C CYS A 55 -18.99 -12.05 -11.05
N SER A 56 -20.32 -12.13 -11.09
CA SER A 56 -21.08 -12.61 -12.26
C SER A 56 -20.86 -11.71 -13.48
N ASN A 57 -20.93 -10.38 -13.30
CA ASN A 57 -20.67 -9.42 -14.38
C ASN A 57 -19.24 -9.49 -14.93
N SER A 58 -18.29 -10.00 -14.14
CA SER A 58 -16.91 -10.25 -14.57
C SER A 58 -16.71 -11.59 -15.27
N GLY A 59 -17.79 -12.37 -15.47
CA GLY A 59 -17.77 -13.67 -16.15
C GLY A 59 -17.36 -14.85 -15.26
N TYR A 60 -17.31 -14.68 -13.94
CA TYR A 60 -16.99 -15.76 -13.00
C TYR A 60 -18.26 -16.35 -12.36
N GLU A 61 -18.29 -17.66 -12.20
CA GLU A 61 -19.35 -18.37 -11.48
C GLU A 61 -19.32 -18.00 -9.99
N ILE A 62 -20.46 -17.56 -9.45
CA ILE A 62 -20.56 -17.09 -8.06
C ILE A 62 -20.19 -18.21 -7.08
N SER A 63 -20.60 -19.45 -7.35
CA SER A 63 -20.37 -20.62 -6.49
C SER A 63 -18.90 -20.97 -6.30
N ASP A 64 -18.02 -20.58 -7.23
CA ASP A 64 -16.58 -20.83 -7.13
C ASP A 64 -15.92 -19.91 -6.09
N HIS A 65 -16.59 -18.82 -5.74
CA HIS A 65 -16.03 -17.75 -4.94
C HIS A 65 -16.81 -17.44 -3.66
N PHE A 66 -18.11 -17.72 -3.66
CA PHE A 66 -19.04 -17.51 -2.55
C PHE A 66 -19.84 -18.79 -2.31
N GLU A 67 -19.50 -19.50 -1.25
CA GLU A 67 -20.14 -20.75 -0.84
C GLU A 67 -20.91 -20.51 0.46
N ASP A 68 -22.24 -20.65 0.45
CA ASP A 68 -23.02 -20.53 1.68
C ASP A 68 -22.77 -21.75 2.58
N ILE A 69 -22.41 -21.51 3.84
CA ILE A 69 -22.02 -22.56 4.81
C ILE A 69 -22.74 -22.37 6.14
N LEU A 70 -22.78 -23.44 6.92
CA LEU A 70 -23.13 -23.38 8.35
C LEU A 70 -21.84 -23.37 9.17
N ASP A 71 -21.38 -22.20 9.60
CA ASP A 71 -20.16 -22.08 10.41
C ASP A 71 -20.46 -22.41 11.87
N MET A 72 -19.61 -23.24 12.48
CA MET A 72 -19.77 -23.69 13.86
C MET A 72 -18.95 -22.80 14.78
N ILE A 73 -19.62 -21.93 15.54
CA ILE A 73 -18.96 -21.05 16.50
C ILE A 73 -19.04 -21.60 17.92
N GLU A 74 -17.99 -21.35 18.71
CA GLU A 74 -18.00 -21.62 20.15
C GLU A 74 -18.75 -20.52 20.92
N LEU A 75 -19.67 -20.95 21.76
CA LEU A 75 -20.39 -20.15 22.73
C LEU A 75 -19.75 -20.31 24.12
N GLY A 76 -20.14 -19.45 25.06
CA GLY A 76 -19.71 -19.55 26.44
C GLY A 76 -19.90 -20.96 27.00
N LYS A 77 -18.91 -21.46 27.75
CA LYS A 77 -18.85 -22.81 28.34
C LYS A 77 -18.70 -23.97 27.33
N GLY A 78 -18.14 -23.73 26.15
CA GLY A 78 -17.73 -24.79 25.20
C GLY A 78 -18.88 -25.37 24.37
N ALA A 79 -20.08 -24.80 24.44
CA ALA A 79 -21.19 -25.16 23.56
C ALA A 79 -20.91 -24.67 22.14
N LYS A 80 -21.26 -25.43 21.10
CA LYS A 80 -21.12 -25.01 19.70
C LYS A 80 -22.47 -24.75 19.07
N ARG A 81 -22.58 -23.72 18.23
CA ARG A 81 -23.80 -23.39 17.48
C ARG A 81 -23.48 -23.13 16.02
N GLY A 82 -24.27 -23.75 15.15
CA GLY A 82 -24.25 -23.47 13.71
C GLY A 82 -24.93 -22.15 13.41
N ILE A 83 -24.27 -21.31 12.62
CA ILE A 83 -24.80 -20.04 12.13
C ILE A 83 -24.54 -19.95 10.63
N ASP A 84 -25.52 -19.48 9.87
CA ASP A 84 -25.36 -19.22 8.43
C ASP A 84 -24.25 -18.20 8.18
N ASP A 85 -23.30 -18.55 7.34
CA ASP A 85 -22.17 -17.70 6.93
C ASP A 85 -21.86 -17.97 5.44
N VAL A 86 -20.94 -17.21 4.88
CA VAL A 86 -20.47 -17.41 3.51
C VAL A 86 -18.97 -17.64 3.55
N LYS A 87 -18.54 -18.75 2.99
CA LYS A 87 -17.14 -19.04 2.71
C LYS A 87 -16.72 -18.32 1.44
N LEU A 88 -15.64 -17.57 1.57
CA LEU A 88 -15.16 -16.63 0.57
C LEU A 88 -13.79 -17.09 0.07
N SER A 89 -13.63 -17.10 -1.25
CA SER A 89 -12.31 -17.13 -1.87
C SER A 89 -11.59 -15.78 -1.66
N ARG A 90 -10.27 -15.78 -1.90
CA ARG A 90 -9.46 -14.54 -1.89
C ARG A 90 -10.02 -13.48 -2.85
N TYR A 91 -10.47 -13.92 -4.03
CA TYR A 91 -11.09 -13.05 -5.04
C TYR A 91 -12.40 -12.44 -4.56
N ALA A 92 -13.28 -13.24 -3.94
CA ALA A 92 -14.53 -12.75 -3.36
C ALA A 92 -14.28 -11.66 -2.30
N CYS A 93 -13.28 -11.84 -1.45
CA CYS A 93 -12.88 -10.83 -0.47
C CYS A 93 -12.47 -9.50 -1.12
N TYR A 94 -11.78 -9.54 -2.25
CA TYR A 94 -11.39 -8.32 -2.99
C TYR A 94 -12.60 -7.60 -3.57
N LEU A 95 -13.53 -8.33 -4.18
CA LEU A 95 -14.78 -7.75 -4.68
C LEU A 95 -15.63 -7.15 -3.57
N ILE A 96 -15.66 -7.78 -2.40
CA ILE A 96 -16.35 -7.23 -1.22
C ILE A 96 -15.73 -5.90 -0.80
N VAL A 97 -14.40 -5.81 -0.69
CA VAL A 97 -13.73 -4.54 -0.33
C VAL A 97 -13.97 -3.45 -1.38
N GLN A 98 -13.96 -3.80 -2.67
CA GLN A 98 -14.25 -2.85 -3.75
C GLN A 98 -15.69 -2.33 -3.71
N ASN A 99 -16.66 -3.16 -3.29
CA ASN A 99 -18.07 -2.80 -3.22
C ASN A 99 -18.53 -2.29 -1.83
N ALA A 100 -17.68 -2.36 -0.82
CA ALA A 100 -18.02 -1.91 0.54
C ALA A 100 -18.13 -0.37 0.62
N ASP A 101 -18.65 0.11 1.75
CA ASP A 101 -18.89 1.53 2.02
C ASP A 101 -17.56 2.30 2.15
N PRO A 102 -17.19 3.19 1.20
CA PRO A 102 -15.93 3.94 1.26
C PRO A 102 -15.92 4.98 2.39
N GLY A 103 -17.06 5.25 3.03
CA GLY A 103 -17.14 6.03 4.26
C GLY A 103 -16.49 5.36 5.47
N LYS A 104 -16.24 4.04 5.41
CA LYS A 104 -15.48 3.30 6.44
C LYS A 104 -14.00 3.37 6.15
N GLU A 105 -13.20 3.71 7.16
CA GLU A 105 -11.77 3.97 6.99
C GLU A 105 -11.04 2.72 6.46
N ILE A 106 -11.29 1.55 7.04
CA ILE A 106 -10.72 0.25 6.61
C ILE A 106 -11.06 -0.12 5.15
N VAL A 107 -12.28 0.19 4.70
CA VAL A 107 -12.71 -0.08 3.33
C VAL A 107 -11.98 0.83 2.36
N ALA A 108 -11.93 2.13 2.67
CA ALA A 108 -11.19 3.10 1.86
C ALA A 108 -9.69 2.75 1.77
N LEU A 109 -9.12 2.15 2.83
CA LEU A 109 -7.73 1.68 2.86
C LEU A 109 -7.48 0.46 2.00
N GLY A 110 -8.39 -0.51 2.02
CA GLY A 110 -8.35 -1.65 1.10
C GLY A 110 -8.49 -1.21 -0.36
N GLN A 111 -9.43 -0.30 -0.67
CA GLN A 111 -9.57 0.28 -2.02
C GLN A 111 -8.32 1.06 -2.46
N THR A 112 -7.72 1.80 -1.52
CA THR A 112 -6.45 2.51 -1.73
C THR A 112 -5.34 1.52 -2.07
N TYR A 113 -5.22 0.42 -1.32
CA TYR A 113 -4.26 -0.65 -1.64
C TYR A 113 -4.45 -1.22 -3.05
N PHE A 114 -5.69 -1.53 -3.43
CA PHE A 114 -5.97 -2.05 -4.77
C PHE A 114 -5.56 -1.04 -5.84
N ALA A 115 -5.80 0.25 -5.65
CA ALA A 115 -5.29 1.28 -6.57
C ALA A 115 -3.74 1.27 -6.64
N VAL A 116 -3.03 1.05 -5.52
CA VAL A 116 -1.56 0.85 -5.53
C VAL A 116 -1.20 -0.37 -6.37
N GLN A 117 -1.82 -1.50 -6.05
CA GLN A 117 -1.45 -2.78 -6.61
C GLN A 117 -1.78 -2.83 -8.09
N THR A 118 -2.91 -2.28 -8.51
CA THR A 118 -3.23 -2.10 -9.93
C THR A 118 -2.20 -1.23 -10.61
N ARG A 119 -1.79 -0.09 -10.02
CA ARG A 119 -0.72 0.74 -10.61
C ARG A 119 0.63 0.02 -10.66
N LEU A 120 0.99 -0.70 -9.61
CA LEU A 120 2.20 -1.51 -9.57
C LEU A 120 2.12 -2.67 -10.55
N GLN A 121 0.94 -3.25 -10.77
CA GLN A 121 0.72 -4.31 -11.72
C GLN A 121 0.74 -3.79 -13.15
N GLU A 122 0.20 -2.59 -13.42
CA GLU A 122 0.37 -1.87 -14.69
C GLU A 122 1.86 -1.62 -14.96
N ILE A 123 2.60 -1.13 -13.96
CA ILE A 123 4.06 -0.94 -14.05
C ILE A 123 4.78 -2.27 -14.24
N GLN A 124 4.40 -3.32 -13.52
CA GLN A 124 4.96 -4.66 -13.69
C GLN A 124 4.66 -5.19 -15.10
N GLN A 125 3.46 -4.94 -15.62
CA GLN A 125 3.06 -5.27 -16.99
C GLN A 125 3.75 -4.38 -18.03
N MET A 126 4.33 -3.25 -17.65
CA MET A 126 5.30 -2.58 -18.51
C MET A 126 6.49 -3.52 -18.68
N GLN A 127 6.74 -3.90 -19.92
CA GLN A 127 7.84 -4.79 -20.31
C GLN A 127 9.18 -4.38 -19.67
N ALA A 128 9.40 -3.08 -19.46
CA ALA A 128 10.59 -2.54 -18.81
C ALA A 128 10.76 -2.96 -17.33
N TYR A 129 9.70 -3.07 -16.52
CA TYR A 129 9.81 -3.49 -15.11
C TYR A 129 9.86 -5.01 -14.99
N GLN A 130 9.11 -5.72 -15.83
CA GLN A 130 9.10 -7.19 -15.90
C GLN A 130 10.45 -7.78 -16.29
N GLN A 131 11.26 -7.03 -17.05
CA GLN A 131 12.63 -7.42 -17.43
C GLN A 131 13.66 -7.18 -16.32
N LEU A 132 13.29 -6.51 -15.21
CA LEU A 132 14.19 -6.24 -14.08
C LEU A 132 14.27 -7.47 -13.18
N ASN A 133 15.45 -8.07 -13.11
CA ASN A 133 15.68 -9.33 -12.42
C ASN A 133 16.27 -9.13 -11.02
N THR A 134 16.82 -7.95 -10.74
CA THR A 134 17.49 -7.62 -9.48
C THR A 134 16.71 -6.59 -8.66
N GLU A 135 16.96 -6.58 -7.35
CA GLU A 135 16.42 -5.57 -6.45
C GLU A 135 16.95 -4.16 -6.79
N GLU A 136 18.22 -4.07 -7.18
CA GLU A 136 18.88 -2.83 -7.61
C GLU A 136 18.21 -2.21 -8.84
N GLU A 137 17.91 -3.02 -9.86
CA GLU A 137 17.21 -2.56 -11.07
C GLU A 137 15.81 -2.02 -10.73
N LYS A 138 15.05 -2.75 -9.89
CA LYS A 138 13.73 -2.32 -9.42
C LYS A 138 13.80 -1.01 -8.64
N ARG A 139 14.81 -0.87 -7.78
CA ARG A 139 15.07 0.37 -7.02
C ARG A 139 15.38 1.53 -7.94
N ILE A 140 16.24 1.36 -8.96
CA ILE A 140 16.57 2.40 -9.94
C ILE A 140 15.30 2.83 -10.68
N PHE A 141 14.50 1.87 -11.15
CA PHE A 141 13.25 2.15 -11.83
C PHE A 141 12.28 2.96 -10.95
N LEU A 142 11.96 2.46 -9.76
CA LEU A 142 11.02 3.12 -8.84
C LEU A 142 11.54 4.49 -8.38
N ARG A 143 12.86 4.66 -8.28
CA ARG A 143 13.48 5.94 -7.93
C ARG A 143 13.33 6.98 -9.03
N LYS A 144 13.35 6.56 -10.31
CA LYS A 144 13.06 7.41 -11.48
C LYS A 144 11.58 7.80 -11.51
N GLU A 145 10.68 6.83 -11.36
CA GLU A 145 9.22 7.10 -11.25
C GLU A 145 8.90 8.06 -10.11
N MET A 146 9.51 7.86 -8.94
CA MET A 146 9.36 8.75 -7.79
C MET A 146 9.87 10.16 -8.08
N ALA A 147 10.93 10.31 -8.88
CA ALA A 147 11.43 11.62 -9.27
C ALA A 147 10.43 12.35 -10.17
N GLU A 148 9.84 11.66 -11.17
CA GLU A 148 8.84 12.24 -12.06
C GLU A 148 7.56 12.62 -11.30
N HIS A 149 7.00 11.71 -10.50
CA HIS A 149 5.77 12.00 -9.74
C HIS A 149 5.98 13.03 -8.63
N ASN A 150 7.18 13.17 -8.08
CA ASN A 150 7.46 14.29 -7.17
C ASN A 150 7.39 15.65 -7.88
N LYS A 151 7.70 15.74 -9.18
CA LYS A 151 7.52 16.98 -9.95
C LYS A 151 6.03 17.31 -10.07
N HIS A 152 5.21 16.34 -10.48
CA HIS A 152 3.77 16.55 -10.60
C HIS A 152 3.09 16.85 -9.26
N LEU A 153 3.50 16.16 -8.18
CA LEU A 153 3.06 16.48 -6.83
C LEU A 153 3.45 17.90 -6.43
N ALA A 154 4.66 18.34 -6.75
CA ALA A 154 5.10 19.71 -6.48
C ALA A 154 4.26 20.73 -7.27
N GLU A 155 3.92 20.46 -8.52
CA GLU A 155 3.03 21.29 -9.33
C GLU A 155 1.61 21.35 -8.74
N ALA A 156 1.04 20.21 -8.33
CA ALA A 156 -0.25 20.17 -7.67
C ALA A 156 -0.24 20.94 -6.34
N ALA A 157 0.81 20.77 -5.54
CA ALA A 157 1.02 21.51 -4.29
C ALA A 157 1.16 23.02 -4.55
N LYS A 158 1.84 23.42 -5.63
CA LYS A 158 1.90 24.83 -6.08
C LYS A 158 0.51 25.37 -6.36
N GLY A 159 -0.31 24.62 -7.10
CA GLY A 159 -1.71 24.95 -7.37
C GLY A 159 -2.57 25.04 -6.11
N ALA A 160 -2.17 24.36 -5.03
CA ALA A 160 -2.80 24.42 -3.71
C ALA A 160 -2.25 25.56 -2.79
N GLY A 161 -1.24 26.32 -3.23
CA GLY A 161 -0.69 27.45 -2.49
C GLY A 161 0.62 27.19 -1.74
N ILE A 162 1.29 26.05 -2.00
CA ILE A 162 2.66 25.77 -1.54
C ILE A 162 3.63 26.46 -2.51
N ILE A 163 4.22 27.60 -2.12
CA ILE A 163 4.98 28.45 -3.05
C ILE A 163 6.45 28.57 -2.64
N GLN A 164 6.72 28.80 -1.36
CA GLN A 164 8.09 29.04 -0.90
C GLN A 164 8.82 27.71 -0.66
N PRO A 165 10.16 27.67 -0.81
CA PRO A 165 10.94 26.45 -0.55
C PRO A 165 10.69 25.84 0.84
N ILE A 166 10.49 26.68 1.86
CA ILE A 166 10.16 26.23 3.22
C ILE A 166 8.78 25.56 3.29
N ASP A 167 7.80 26.03 2.51
CA ASP A 167 6.47 25.41 2.45
C ASP A 167 6.56 24.00 1.86
N TYR A 168 7.38 23.81 0.81
CA TYR A 168 7.62 22.49 0.24
C TYR A 168 8.30 21.55 1.24
N ALA A 169 9.28 22.04 2.01
CA ALA A 169 9.93 21.23 3.04
C ALA A 169 8.92 20.78 4.12
N ILE A 170 8.03 21.67 4.56
CA ILE A 170 6.96 21.36 5.51
C ILE A 170 5.97 20.36 4.88
N PHE A 171 5.52 20.61 3.65
CA PHE A 171 4.59 19.75 2.92
C PHE A 171 5.12 18.33 2.75
N GLN A 172 6.40 18.17 2.41
CA GLN A 172 7.05 16.86 2.30
C GLN A 172 7.17 16.17 3.66
N ASN A 173 7.49 16.92 4.72
CA ASN A 173 7.51 16.38 6.08
C ASN A 173 6.14 15.87 6.52
N HIS A 174 5.04 16.54 6.17
CA HIS A 174 3.70 16.04 6.47
C HIS A 174 3.44 14.67 5.81
N GLY A 175 3.82 14.52 4.54
CA GLY A 175 3.78 13.22 3.89
C GLY A 175 4.61 12.17 4.61
N TYR A 176 5.81 12.51 5.09
CA TYR A 176 6.65 11.58 5.84
C TYR A 176 6.02 11.21 7.18
N MET A 177 5.54 12.20 7.94
CA MET A 177 4.91 11.97 9.23
C MET A 177 3.69 11.06 9.11
N GLY A 178 2.89 11.18 8.04
CA GLY A 178 1.79 10.26 7.80
C GLY A 178 2.26 8.82 7.60
N LEU A 179 3.23 8.62 6.70
CA LEU A 179 3.68 7.29 6.30
C LEU A 179 4.57 6.59 7.35
N TYR A 180 5.42 7.35 8.04
CA TYR A 180 6.46 6.88 8.97
C TYR A 180 6.05 7.06 10.45
N GLY A 181 4.75 7.06 10.77
CA GLY A 181 4.29 7.02 12.15
C GLY A 181 4.66 8.25 12.97
N GLY A 182 4.65 9.43 12.36
CA GLY A 182 4.98 10.71 12.98
C GLY A 182 6.43 11.16 12.78
N LEU A 183 7.29 10.35 12.14
CA LEU A 183 8.66 10.77 11.84
C LEU A 183 8.71 11.77 10.68
N ASP A 184 9.35 12.91 10.92
CA ASP A 184 9.77 13.84 9.87
C ASP A 184 11.04 13.35 9.17
N ALA A 185 11.51 14.08 8.14
CA ALA A 185 12.73 13.71 7.44
C ALA A 185 13.95 13.54 8.36
N LYS A 186 14.07 14.35 9.43
CA LYS A 186 15.16 14.24 10.41
C LYS A 186 15.03 12.98 11.26
N GLY A 187 13.81 12.64 11.67
CA GLY A 187 13.47 11.41 12.38
C GLY A 187 13.82 10.18 11.55
N ILE A 188 13.49 10.19 10.27
CA ILE A 188 13.84 9.10 9.34
C ILE A 188 15.36 8.95 9.24
N HIS A 189 16.10 10.05 9.06
CA HIS A 189 17.57 9.98 9.03
C HIS A 189 18.14 9.32 10.29
N ARG A 190 17.67 9.73 11.49
CA ARG A 190 18.12 9.12 12.75
C ARG A 190 17.76 7.64 12.83
N ARG A 191 16.52 7.29 12.48
CA ARG A 191 16.01 5.92 12.55
C ARG A 191 16.76 4.97 11.59
N LYS A 192 17.13 5.48 10.41
CA LYS A 192 17.83 4.76 9.35
C LYS A 192 19.36 4.90 9.42
N GLY A 193 19.91 5.61 10.42
CA GLY A 193 21.36 5.83 10.54
C GLY A 193 22.01 6.62 9.40
N LEU A 194 21.23 7.45 8.69
CA LEU A 194 21.70 8.23 7.54
C LEU A 194 22.39 9.52 7.97
N LYS A 195 23.45 9.91 7.24
CA LYS A 195 24.11 11.21 7.38
C LYS A 195 23.18 12.32 6.88
N LYS A 196 23.32 13.53 7.44
CA LYS A 196 22.49 14.70 7.07
C LYS A 196 22.52 15.05 5.58
N THR A 197 23.56 14.67 4.86
CA THR A 197 23.77 14.94 3.43
C THR A 197 23.22 13.83 2.52
N GLU A 198 22.86 12.68 3.08
CA GLU A 198 22.35 11.54 2.32
C GLU A 198 20.87 11.77 1.98
N ASN A 199 20.47 11.36 0.78
CA ASN A 199 19.06 11.48 0.38
C ASN A 199 18.32 10.22 0.81
N ILE A 200 17.26 10.37 1.61
CA ILE A 200 16.48 9.25 2.14
C ILE A 200 16.06 8.27 1.04
N LEU A 201 15.51 8.76 -0.08
CA LEU A 201 15.00 7.92 -1.17
C LEU A 201 16.11 7.08 -1.85
N ASP A 202 17.35 7.56 -1.85
CA ASP A 202 18.47 6.86 -2.50
C ASP A 202 18.91 5.62 -1.68
N HIS A 203 18.48 5.51 -0.43
CA HIS A 203 18.83 4.42 0.50
C HIS A 203 17.65 3.47 0.81
N MET A 204 16.53 3.64 0.09
CA MET A 204 15.34 2.80 0.22
C MET A 204 15.43 1.55 -0.65
N GLY A 205 14.87 0.44 -0.18
CA GLY A 205 14.54 -0.73 -1.01
C GLY A 205 13.31 -0.50 -1.90
N SER A 206 13.03 -1.42 -2.81
CA SER A 206 11.92 -1.34 -3.77
C SER A 206 10.56 -1.22 -3.08
N THR A 207 10.32 -1.99 -2.02
CA THR A 207 9.09 -1.92 -1.21
C THR A 207 8.88 -0.53 -0.59
N GLU A 208 9.92 0.08 -0.03
CA GLU A 208 9.83 1.40 0.60
C GLU A 208 9.65 2.50 -0.45
N LEU A 209 10.32 2.39 -1.60
CA LEU A 209 10.13 3.30 -2.74
C LEU A 209 8.71 3.22 -3.29
N ALA A 210 8.15 2.02 -3.43
CA ALA A 210 6.77 1.83 -3.90
C ALA A 210 5.75 2.49 -2.96
N ALA A 211 5.92 2.34 -1.64
CA ALA A 211 5.04 2.99 -0.66
C ALA A 211 5.12 4.54 -0.75
N ASN A 212 6.33 5.09 -0.92
CA ASN A 212 6.50 6.54 -1.06
C ASN A 212 5.95 7.07 -2.40
N LEU A 213 6.15 6.32 -3.49
CA LEU A 213 5.58 6.62 -4.81
C LEU A 213 4.06 6.66 -4.75
N PHE A 214 3.46 5.69 -4.09
CA PHE A 214 2.02 5.64 -3.95
C PHE A 214 1.47 6.80 -3.10
N ARG A 215 2.10 7.08 -1.95
CA ARG A 215 1.74 8.27 -1.15
C ARG A 215 1.80 9.55 -1.98
N ALA A 216 2.85 9.72 -2.77
CA ALA A 216 3.04 10.92 -3.58
C ALA A 216 1.96 11.07 -4.65
N THR A 217 1.73 10.01 -5.44
CA THR A 217 0.71 9.99 -6.50
C THR A 217 -0.71 10.19 -5.97
N GLN A 218 -1.08 9.53 -4.86
CA GLN A 218 -2.41 9.74 -4.27
C GLN A 218 -2.61 11.14 -3.70
N THR A 219 -1.55 11.72 -3.14
CA THR A 219 -1.62 13.11 -2.66
C THR A 219 -1.81 14.05 -3.85
N GLU A 220 -1.06 13.86 -4.93
CA GLU A 220 -1.18 14.64 -6.15
C GLU A 220 -2.61 14.60 -6.71
N GLU A 221 -3.13 13.39 -6.93
CA GLU A 221 -4.49 13.18 -7.45
C GLU A 221 -5.54 13.77 -6.53
N LYS A 222 -5.40 13.60 -5.21
CA LYS A 222 -6.35 14.16 -4.24
C LYS A 222 -6.34 15.69 -4.24
N LEU A 223 -5.15 16.31 -4.28
CA LEU A 223 -5.02 17.78 -4.38
C LEU A 223 -5.72 18.32 -5.63
N LYS A 224 -5.55 17.65 -6.77
CA LYS A 224 -6.17 18.03 -8.05
C LYS A 224 -7.69 17.80 -8.02
N ARG A 225 -8.13 16.58 -7.73
CA ARG A 225 -9.54 16.16 -7.74
C ARG A 225 -10.42 16.96 -6.79
N GLU A 226 -9.92 17.24 -5.59
CA GLU A 226 -10.67 17.98 -4.57
C GLU A 226 -10.41 19.50 -4.63
N ASN A 227 -9.65 19.96 -5.63
CA ASN A 227 -9.25 21.35 -5.83
C ASN A 227 -8.78 22.03 -4.53
N ILE A 228 -7.93 21.34 -3.78
CA ILE A 228 -7.54 21.77 -2.44
C ILE A 228 -6.73 23.06 -2.54
N LYS A 229 -7.09 24.05 -1.72
CA LYS A 229 -6.41 25.34 -1.60
C LYS A 229 -6.01 25.64 -0.15
N GLY A 230 -4.88 26.31 0.00
CA GLY A 230 -4.30 26.71 1.27
C GLY A 230 -3.26 25.72 1.79
N LYS A 231 -2.13 26.25 2.26
CA LYS A 231 -0.97 25.48 2.73
C LYS A 231 -1.34 24.45 3.79
N GLN A 232 -2.14 24.85 4.79
CA GLN A 232 -2.56 23.97 5.87
C GLN A 232 -3.37 22.78 5.37
N LYS A 233 -4.35 23.00 4.48
CA LYS A 233 -5.16 21.92 3.91
C LYS A 233 -4.33 21.00 3.03
N ALA A 234 -3.40 21.54 2.24
CA ALA A 234 -2.48 20.74 1.44
C ALA A 234 -1.59 19.86 2.32
N ASN A 235 -1.00 20.44 3.37
CA ASN A 235 -0.18 19.71 4.35
C ASN A 235 -0.98 18.61 5.05
N GLN A 236 -2.20 18.93 5.52
CA GLN A 236 -3.07 17.94 6.15
C GLN A 236 -3.42 16.81 5.18
N THR A 237 -3.71 17.14 3.92
CA THR A 237 -4.03 16.16 2.89
C THR A 237 -2.87 15.19 2.67
N HIS A 238 -1.64 15.69 2.57
CA HIS A 238 -0.47 14.85 2.39
C HIS A 238 -0.22 13.95 3.62
N PHE A 239 -0.43 14.49 4.82
CA PHE A 239 -0.36 13.71 6.06
C PHE A 239 -1.42 12.61 6.11
N GLU A 240 -2.69 12.92 5.84
CA GLU A 240 -3.79 11.95 5.87
C GLU A 240 -3.60 10.86 4.81
N VAL A 241 -3.15 11.22 3.61
CA VAL A 241 -2.80 10.23 2.59
C VAL A 241 -1.67 9.33 3.09
N GLY A 242 -0.58 9.89 3.64
CA GLY A 242 0.50 9.10 4.20
C GLY A 242 0.03 8.16 5.33
N LYS A 243 -0.82 8.66 6.23
CA LYS A 243 -1.42 7.88 7.32
C LYS A 243 -2.27 6.74 6.79
N LYS A 244 -3.03 6.97 5.72
CA LYS A 244 -3.81 5.93 5.06
C LYS A 244 -2.90 4.86 4.46
N VAL A 245 -1.89 5.26 3.68
CA VAL A 245 -0.91 4.30 3.13
C VAL A 245 -0.26 3.47 4.25
N ARG A 246 0.10 4.10 5.37
CA ARG A 246 0.63 3.40 6.55
C ARG A 246 -0.36 2.39 7.12
N LYS A 247 -1.60 2.80 7.38
CA LYS A 247 -2.64 1.94 7.94
C LYS A 247 -2.91 0.74 7.02
N THR A 248 -2.93 0.97 5.71
CA THR A 248 -2.98 -0.09 4.69
C THR A 248 -1.80 -1.07 4.81
N ILE A 249 -0.55 -0.59 4.91
CA ILE A 249 0.61 -1.50 5.08
C ILE A 249 0.45 -2.33 6.36
N GLN A 250 -0.06 -1.74 7.44
CA GLN A 250 -0.27 -2.43 8.72
C GLN A 250 -1.36 -3.50 8.62
N GLU A 251 -2.50 -3.16 8.03
CA GLU A 251 -3.61 -4.09 7.77
C GLU A 251 -3.20 -5.21 6.84
N LEU A 252 -2.26 -4.92 5.94
CA LEU A 252 -1.65 -5.86 5.02
C LEU A 252 -0.39 -6.52 5.57
N GLY A 253 -0.16 -6.47 6.89
CA GLY A 253 0.92 -7.21 7.57
C GLY A 253 2.31 -6.87 7.05
N GLY A 254 2.44 -5.77 6.31
CA GLY A 254 3.70 -5.35 5.72
C GLY A 254 4.60 -4.75 6.80
N THR A 255 5.91 -4.91 6.60
CA THR A 255 6.89 -4.22 7.43
C THR A 255 6.74 -2.71 7.27
N MET A 256 6.59 -2.01 8.40
CA MET A 256 6.45 -0.55 8.39
C MET A 256 7.67 0.12 7.73
N PRO A 257 7.49 1.23 6.97
CA PRO A 257 8.57 1.89 6.23
C PRO A 257 9.81 2.22 7.07
N GLU A 258 9.62 2.68 8.30
CA GLU A 258 10.72 3.01 9.23
C GLU A 258 11.52 1.80 9.72
N ASN A 259 11.02 0.58 9.50
CA ASN A 259 11.65 -0.68 9.92
C ASN A 259 12.20 -1.50 8.74
N LEU A 260 11.94 -1.07 7.49
CA LEU A 260 12.55 -1.67 6.30
C LEU A 260 14.08 -1.48 6.28
N PRO A 261 14.84 -2.45 5.77
CA PRO A 261 16.30 -2.38 5.75
C PRO A 261 16.80 -1.17 4.95
N VAL A 262 17.93 -0.62 5.41
CA VAL A 262 18.62 0.48 4.72
C VAL A 262 19.54 -0.13 3.68
N ALA A 263 19.36 0.28 2.43
CA ALA A 263 20.19 -0.19 1.33
C ALA A 263 21.33 0.80 1.03
N ASP A 264 22.34 0.32 0.31
CA ASP A 264 23.37 1.17 -0.25
C ASP A 264 22.78 2.20 -1.22
N SER A 265 23.42 3.37 -1.30
CA SER A 265 22.93 4.47 -2.14
C SER A 265 22.82 4.06 -3.61
N ILE A 266 21.64 4.27 -4.21
CA ILE A 266 21.37 4.00 -5.64
C ILE A 266 22.34 4.78 -6.55
N LYS A 267 22.85 5.94 -6.12
CA LYS A 267 23.83 6.72 -6.89
C LYS A 267 25.17 6.01 -7.11
N LYS A 268 25.51 5.02 -6.27
CA LYS A 268 26.69 4.17 -6.48
C LYS A 268 26.46 3.16 -7.61
N LEU A 269 25.20 2.85 -7.92
CA LEU A 269 24.79 1.87 -8.92
C LEU A 269 24.64 2.51 -10.31
N ASP A 270 24.06 3.72 -10.40
CA ASP A 270 23.93 4.48 -11.66
C ASP A 270 25.28 4.69 -12.38
N LYS A 271 26.41 4.73 -11.65
CA LYS A 271 27.75 4.87 -12.24
C LYS A 271 28.29 3.61 -12.94
N LYS A 272 27.68 2.44 -12.75
CA LYS A 272 28.11 1.21 -13.44
C LYS A 272 27.51 1.08 -14.85
N ASP A 273 26.39 1.77 -15.11
CA ASP A 273 25.68 1.75 -16.39
C ASP A 273 25.83 3.04 -17.22
N GLU A 274 26.59 4.04 -16.74
CA GLU A 274 27.02 5.13 -17.60
C GLU A 274 28.02 4.57 -18.65
N PRO A 275 27.75 4.68 -19.97
CA PRO A 275 28.73 4.30 -20.98
C PRO A 275 29.98 5.14 -20.73
N LYS A 276 31.11 4.46 -20.49
CA LYS A 276 32.42 5.09 -20.32
C LYS A 276 32.62 6.07 -21.47
N LYS A 277 32.49 7.37 -21.19
CA LYS A 277 32.86 8.41 -22.15
C LYS A 277 34.33 8.19 -22.46
N ILE A 278 34.60 7.71 -23.67
CA ILE A 278 35.94 7.53 -24.21
C ILE A 278 36.61 8.90 -24.11
N ALA A 279 37.62 8.99 -23.25
CA ALA A 279 38.39 10.20 -23.04
C ALA A 279 38.94 10.66 -24.41
N GLY A 280 38.49 11.84 -24.85
CA GLY A 280 38.97 12.47 -26.07
C GLY A 280 40.48 12.60 -26.01
N LYS A 281 41.16 12.08 -27.04
CA LYS A 281 42.60 12.24 -27.26
C LYS A 281 42.96 13.72 -27.11
N LYS A 282 43.89 14.01 -26.19
CA LYS A 282 44.62 15.28 -26.15
C LYS A 282 45.26 15.50 -27.53
N LYS A 283 44.87 16.57 -28.23
CA LYS A 283 45.70 17.11 -29.30
C LYS A 283 46.86 17.85 -28.66
N LYS A 284 48.08 17.41 -28.98
CA LYS A 284 49.29 18.22 -28.87
C LYS A 284 49.22 19.35 -29.89
#